data_AF-A0A972S252-F1
#
_entry.id   AF-A0A972S252-F1
#
_cell.length_a   1.000
_cell.length_b   1.000
_cell.length_c   1.000
_cell.angle_alpha   90.00
_cell.angle_beta   90.00
_cell.angle_gamma   90.00
#
_symmetry.space_group_name_H-M   'P 1'
#
loop_
_entity.id
_entity.type
_entity.pdbx_description
1 polymer ?
#
loop_
_entity_poly.entity_id
_entity_poly.type
_entity_poly.pdbx_seq_one_letter_code
_entity_poly.pdbx_strand_id
1 'polypeptide(L)' 'EIYYVYADKCVECVDYFDVPACAEACPTEGCIQWDDCVDGLPCSENRGEKGTPVIED' A
#
# COMPACT_ATOMS: atom_id res chain seq x y z
N GLU A 1 2.31 -18.41 1.53
CA GLU A 1 1.33 -18.11 0.46
C GLU A 1 1.73 -16.79 -0.18
N ILE A 2 1.51 -16.61 -1.48
CA ILE A 2 1.85 -15.36 -2.19
C ILE A 2 0.55 -14.60 -2.43
N TYR A 3 0.43 -13.42 -1.82
CA TYR A 3 -0.69 -12.52 -2.00
C TYR A 3 -0.28 -11.43 -3.00
N TYR A 4 -1.09 -11.25 -4.04
CA TYR A 4 -0.84 -10.25 -5.08
C TYR A 4 -1.79 -9.07 -4.88
N VAL A 5 -1.23 -7.86 -4.97
CA VAL A 5 -2.02 -6.61 -4.99
C VAL A 5 -2.34 -6.28 -6.45
N TYR A 6 -3.62 -6.21 -6.77
CA TYR A 6 -4.09 -5.69 -8.07
C TYR A 6 -4.08 -4.17 -8.02
N ALA A 7 -3.06 -3.54 -8.60
CA ALA A 7 -2.85 -2.10 -8.54
C ALA A 7 -4.05 -1.29 -9.06
N ASP A 8 -4.73 -1.79 -10.09
CA ASP A 8 -5.94 -1.19 -10.69
C ASP A 8 -7.19 -1.26 -9.80
N LYS A 9 -7.12 -1.96 -8.66
CA LYS A 9 -8.18 -2.07 -7.67
C LYS A 9 -7.72 -1.67 -6.26
N CYS A 10 -6.47 -1.24 -6.12
CA CYS A 10 -5.92 -0.85 -4.84
C CYS A 10 -6.53 0.49 -4.43
N VAL A 11 -7.18 0.52 -3.28
CA VAL A 11 -7.71 1.75 -2.67
C VAL A 11 -6.85 2.22 -1.50
N GLU A 12 -5.65 1.64 -1.36
CA GLU A 12 -4.70 1.90 -0.26
C GLU A 12 -5.31 1.76 1.14
N CYS A 13 -6.38 0.97 1.23
CA CYS A 13 -7.21 0.81 2.42
C CYS A 13 -7.82 2.12 2.97
N VAL A 14 -7.85 3.20 2.18
CA VAL A 14 -8.48 4.48 2.54
C VAL A 14 -9.92 4.24 2.99
N ASP A 15 -10.27 4.77 4.17
CA ASP A 15 -11.56 4.61 4.86
C ASP A 15 -11.89 3.18 5.36
N TYR A 16 -11.00 2.20 5.20
CA TYR A 16 -11.19 0.82 5.68
C TYR A 16 -10.24 0.44 6.82
N PHE A 17 -8.98 0.88 6.76
CA PHE A 17 -7.95 0.60 7.76
C PHE A 17 -6.99 1.77 7.89
N ASP A 18 -6.37 1.93 9.06
CA ASP A 18 -5.39 3.00 9.31
C ASP A 18 -4.06 2.77 8.57
N VAL A 19 -3.72 1.50 8.30
CA VAL A 19 -2.51 1.07 7.58
C VAL A 19 -2.93 0.11 6.46
N PRO A 20 -2.29 0.14 5.27
CA PRO A 20 -2.58 -0.82 4.22
C PRO A 20 -2.44 -2.27 4.70
N ALA A 21 -3.54 -3.02 4.67
CA ALA A 21 -3.58 -4.39 5.19
C ALA A 21 -2.59 -5.34 4.49
N CYS A 22 -2.26 -5.07 3.23
CA CYS A 22 -1.23 -5.82 2.50
C CYS A 22 0.17 -5.62 3.09
N ALA A 23 0.49 -4.43 3.62
CA ALA A 23 1.77 -4.15 4.25
C ALA A 23 1.87 -4.82 5.62
N GLU A 24 0.82 -4.76 6.44
CA GLU A 24 0.79 -5.42 7.75
C GLU A 24 0.85 -6.95 7.65
N ALA A 25 0.19 -7.53 6.65
CA ALA A 25 0.20 -8.97 6.42
C ALA A 25 1.47 -9.48 5.72
N CYS A 26 2.33 -8.60 5.20
CA CYS A 26 3.49 -9.03 4.42
C CYS A 26 4.54 -9.68 5.35
N PRO A 27 4.94 -10.94 5.12
CA PRO A 27 5.94 -11.60 5.96
C PRO A 27 7.37 -11.11 5.71
N THR A 28 7.56 -10.19 4.75
CA THR A 28 8.85 -9.65 4.37
C THR A 28 8.82 -8.15 4.56
N GLU A 29 9.62 -7.69 5.51
CA GLU A 29 9.82 -6.29 5.84
C GLU A 29 10.23 -5.48 4.60
N GLY A 30 9.66 -4.28 4.44
CA GLY A 30 9.96 -3.37 3.32
C GLY A 30 9.54 -3.84 1.92
N CYS A 31 8.86 -5.00 1.79
CA CYS A 31 8.47 -5.56 0.50
C CYS A 31 7.33 -4.80 -0.16
N ILE A 32 6.34 -4.33 0.63
CA ILE A 32 5.26 -3.49 0.11
C ILE A 32 5.76 -2.04 0.09
N GLN A 33 5.76 -1.44 -1.11
CA GLN A 33 6.27 -0.10 -1.36
C GLN A 33 5.19 0.78 -1.98
N TRP A 34 5.31 2.09 -1.79
CA TRP A 34 4.43 3.07 -2.46
C TRP A 34 4.71 3.12 -3.96
N ASP A 35 3.66 3.25 -4.76
CA ASP A 35 3.77 3.56 -6.20
C ASP A 35 3.18 4.97 -6.49
N ASP A 36 2.87 5.29 -7.73
CA ASP A 36 2.09 6.48 -8.08
C ASP A 36 0.60 6.29 -7.78
N CYS A 37 -0.11 7.40 -7.53
CA CYS A 37 -1.58 7.40 -7.52
C CYS A 37 -2.12 6.99 -8.90
N VAL A 38 -3.17 6.19 -8.91
CA VAL A 38 -3.91 5.86 -10.12
C VAL A 38 -5.14 6.76 -10.22
N ASP A 39 -5.30 7.44 -11.35
CA ASP A 39 -6.43 8.35 -11.59
C ASP A 39 -7.78 7.67 -11.34
N GLY A 40 -8.61 8.30 -10.51
CA GLY A 40 -9.94 7.81 -10.16
C GLY A 40 -9.99 6.79 -9.02
N LEU A 41 -8.85 6.42 -8.43
CA LEU A 41 -8.79 5.63 -7.20
C LEU A 41 -8.43 6.51 -5.98
N PRO A 42 -8.89 6.15 -4.77
CA PRO A 42 -8.44 6.80 -3.55
C PRO A 42 -6.94 6.61 -3.33
N CYS A 43 -6.29 7.64 -2.82
CA CYS A 43 -4.92 7.58 -2.33
C CYS A 43 -4.88 8.05 -0.89
N SER A 44 -4.06 7.41 -0.07
CA SER A 44 -3.80 7.87 1.29
C SER A 44 -3.17 9.27 1.26
N GLU A 45 -3.56 10.14 2.20
CA GLU A 45 -2.93 11.46 2.37
C GLU A 45 -1.55 11.35 3.05
N ASN A 46 -1.28 10.23 3.71
CA ASN A 46 -0.06 10.00 4.50
C ASN A 46 0.94 9.09 3.76
N ARG A 47 0.98 9.13 2.42
CA ARG A 47 1.90 8.31 1.63
C ARG A 47 3.34 8.78 1.76
N GLY A 48 4.27 7.82 1.64
CA GLY A 48 5.68 8.08 1.40
C GLY A 48 5.99 8.33 -0.08
N GLU A 49 7.29 8.43 -0.38
CA GLU A 49 7.76 8.57 -1.76
C GLU A 49 7.64 7.25 -2.54
N LYS A 50 7.49 7.35 -3.87
CA LYS A 50 7.48 6.17 -4.73
C LYS A 50 8.74 5.32 -4.52
N GLY A 51 8.53 4.03 -4.30
CA GLY A 51 9.59 3.05 -4.06
C GLY A 51 10.08 2.97 -2.61
N THR A 52 9.52 3.76 -1.69
CA THR A 52 9.81 3.60 -0.26
C THR A 52 8.84 2.58 0.36
N PRO A 53 9.27 1.85 1.41
CA PRO A 53 8.39 0.98 2.19
C PRO A 53 7.11 1.69 2.68
N VAL A 54 6.01 0.96 2.71
CA VAL A 54 4.74 1.41 3.30
C VAL A 54 4.81 1.47 4.83
N ILE A 55 5.50 0.50 5.44
CA ILE A 55 5.79 0.46 6.88
C ILE A 55 7.30 0.63 7.03
N GLU A 56 7.70 1.63 7.81
CA GLU A 56 9.08 1.87 8.24
C GLU A 56 9.30 1.18 9.60
N ASP A 57 10.52 0.71 9.87
CA ASP A 57 10.90 -0.01 11.12
C ASP A 57 10.80 0.84 12.40
#